data_AF-Q49820-F1
#
_entry.id   AF-Q49820-F1
#
_cell.length_a   1.000
_cell.length_b   1.000
_cell.length_c   1.000
_cell.angle_alpha   90.00
_cell.angle_beta   90.00
_cell.angle_gamma   90.00
#
_symmetry.space_group_name_H-M   'P 1'
#
loop_
_entity.id
_entity.type
_entity.pdbx_description
1 polymer ?
#
loop_
_entity_poly.entity_id
_entity_poly.type
_entity_poly.pdbx_seq_one_letter_code
_entity_poly.pdbx_strand_id
1 'polypeptide(L)' 'MSILKPLGYQDMHAGYSGPLDEQQFLVNMVNHLRKHPKWWDMAIIIAYDDSDGLYDHQPPLVV' A
#
# COMPACT_ATOMS: atom_id res chain seq x y z
N MET A 1 14.11 -8.02 -5.84
CA MET A 1 13.26 -6.93 -5.34
C MET A 1 12.13 -6.73 -6.33
N SER A 2 10.90 -6.63 -5.84
CA SER A 2 9.71 -6.48 -6.68
C SER A 2 8.93 -5.26 -6.21
N ILE A 3 8.31 -4.54 -7.15
CA ILE A 3 7.42 -3.41 -6.86
C ILE A 3 6.03 -3.80 -7.33
N LEU A 4 5.04 -3.62 -6.47
CA LEU A 4 3.63 -3.87 -6.77
C LEU A 4 2.90 -2.54 -6.64
N LYS A 5 2.36 -2.02 -7.75
CA LYS A 5 1.44 -0.88 -7.75
C LYS A 5 0.04 -1.41 -8.05
N PRO A 6 -0.97 -1.18 -7.18
CA PRO A 6 -2.35 -1.60 -7.44
C PRO A 6 -2.88 -0.98 -8.74
N LEU A 7 -3.97 -1.54 -9.27
CA LEU A 7 -4.76 -0.84 -10.27
C LEU A 7 -5.36 0.41 -9.63
N GLY A 8 -5.58 1.47 -10.42
CA GLY A 8 -6.01 2.78 -9.89
C GLY A 8 -7.20 2.68 -8.93
N TYR A 9 -8.27 1.97 -9.29
CA TYR A 9 -9.43 1.86 -8.40
C TYR A 9 -9.15 1.17 -7.05
N GLN A 10 -7.96 0.60 -6.81
CA GLN A 10 -7.53 -0.05 -5.57
C GLN A 10 -6.28 0.57 -4.94
N ASP A 11 -5.82 1.73 -5.43
CA ASP A 11 -4.58 2.36 -4.96
C ASP A 11 -4.77 3.39 -3.84
N MET A 12 -6.00 3.52 -3.31
CA MET A 12 -6.38 4.46 -2.24
C MET A 12 -6.43 5.94 -2.65
N HIS A 13 -6.17 6.30 -3.91
CA HIS A 13 -6.23 7.69 -4.32
C HIS A 13 -7.67 8.22 -4.35
N ALA A 14 -7.87 9.38 -3.73
CA ALA A 14 -9.18 10.00 -3.64
C ALA A 14 -9.75 10.33 -5.03
N GLY A 15 -11.06 10.08 -5.21
CA GLY A 15 -11.79 10.39 -6.43
C GLY A 15 -12.05 9.19 -7.34
N TYR A 16 -11.22 8.14 -7.27
CA TYR A 16 -11.47 6.88 -7.99
C TYR A 16 -11.19 5.60 -7.20
N SER A 17 -10.64 5.71 -5.99
CA SER A 17 -10.45 4.61 -5.05
C SER A 17 -10.90 5.02 -3.64
N GLY A 18 -10.93 4.04 -2.74
CA GLY A 18 -11.18 4.26 -1.32
C GLY A 18 -10.68 3.11 -0.44
N PRO A 19 -10.84 3.23 0.88
CA PRO A 19 -10.23 2.31 1.85
C PRO A 19 -10.61 0.84 1.66
N LEU A 20 -11.84 0.57 1.22
CA LEU A 20 -12.30 -0.81 1.02
C LEU A 20 -11.69 -1.44 -0.22
N ASP A 21 -11.45 -0.66 -1.27
CA ASP A 21 -10.84 -1.14 -2.51
C ASP A 21 -9.35 -1.46 -2.30
N GLU A 22 -8.64 -0.57 -1.60
CA GLU A 22 -7.25 -0.80 -1.18
C GLU A 22 -7.15 -2.03 -0.26
N GLN A 23 -8.01 -2.13 0.75
CA GLN A 23 -8.05 -3.29 1.65
C GLN A 23 -8.22 -4.59 0.86
N GLN A 24 -9.11 -4.60 -0.14
CA GLN A 24 -9.35 -5.78 -0.95
C GLN A 24 -8.08 -6.22 -1.70
N PHE A 25 -7.31 -5.27 -2.24
CA PHE A 25 -6.02 -5.56 -2.88
C PHE A 25 -5.00 -6.09 -1.86
N LEU A 26 -4.79 -5.37 -0.75
CA LEU A 26 -3.78 -5.72 0.26
C LEU A 26 -4.03 -7.11 0.85
N VAL A 27 -5.28 -7.39 1.26
CA VAL A 27 -5.66 -8.69 1.85
C VAL A 27 -5.45 -9.82 0.86
N ASN A 28 -5.84 -9.63 -0.41
CA ASN A 28 -5.67 -10.66 -1.44
C ASN A 28 -4.18 -10.92 -1.72
N MET A 29 -3.39 -9.86 -1.88
CA MET A 29 -1.98 -9.96 -2.21
C MET A 29 -1.18 -10.60 -1.07
N VAL A 30 -1.37 -10.13 0.17
CA VAL A 30 -0.66 -10.69 1.34
C VAL A 30 -1.05 -12.15 1.57
N ASN A 31 -2.33 -12.51 1.44
CA ASN A 31 -2.76 -13.91 1.57
C ASN A 31 -2.21 -14.80 0.46
N HIS A 32 -2.02 -14.27 -0.75
CA HIS A 32 -1.37 -14.98 -1.84
C HIS A 32 0.12 -15.20 -1.54
N LEU A 33 0.84 -14.14 -1.15
CA LEU A 33 2.27 -14.20 -0.81
C LEU A 33 2.56 -15.11 0.38
N ARG A 34 1.66 -15.18 1.36
CA ARG A 34 1.77 -16.10 2.50
C ARG A 34 1.83 -17.57 2.11
N LYS A 35 1.26 -17.94 0.96
CA LYS A 35 1.30 -19.32 0.43
C LYS A 35 2.59 -19.60 -0.35
N HIS A 36 3.44 -18.60 -0.57
CA HIS A 36 4.67 -18.75 -1.34
C HIS A 36 5.75 -19.50 -0.52
N PRO A 37 6.54 -20.40 -1.13
CA PRO A 37 7.57 -21.17 -0.40
C PRO A 37 8.61 -20.31 0.33
N LYS A 38 8.84 -19.09 -0.15
CA LYS A 38 9.79 -18.12 0.45
C LYS A 38 9.16 -17.18 1.49
N TRP A 39 7.94 -17.44 1.96
CA TRP A 39 7.24 -16.56 2.91
C TRP A 39 8.09 -16.20 4.13
N TRP A 40 8.81 -17.18 4.69
CA TRP A 40 9.64 -17.00 5.88
C TRP A 40 10.86 -16.09 5.67
N ASP A 41 11.28 -15.90 4.42
CA ASP A 41 12.41 -15.04 4.04
C ASP A 41 11.95 -13.76 3.30
N MET A 42 10.66 -13.43 3.40
CA MET A 42 10.05 -12.31 2.68
C MET A 42 9.76 -11.14 3.63
N ALA A 43 10.23 -9.94 3.26
CA ALA A 43 9.79 -8.69 3.84
C ALA A 43 8.77 -8.02 2.92
N ILE A 44 7.63 -7.60 3.49
CA ILE A 44 6.61 -6.81 2.79
C ILE A 44 6.64 -5.41 3.39
N ILE A 45 6.83 -4.40 2.54
CA ILE A 45 6.81 -2.98 2.92
C ILE A 45 5.62 -2.35 2.22
N ILE A 46 4.74 -1.70 2.99
CA ILE A 46 3.63 -0.90 2.49
C ILE A 46 4.01 0.56 2.71
N ALA A 47 3.98 1.35 1.65
CA ALA A 47 4.28 2.77 1.67
C ALA A 47 3.36 3.49 0.69
N TYR A 48 2.97 4.71 1.05
CA TYR A 48 2.20 5.62 0.20
C TYR A 48 3.17 6.55 -0.55
N ASP A 49 2.85 6.95 -1.78
CA ASP A 49 3.70 7.83 -2.60
C ASP A 49 3.57 9.31 -2.22
N ASP A 50 2.41 9.74 -1.75
CA ASP A 50 2.19 11.04 -1.12
C ASP A 50 1.06 10.99 -0.06
N SER A 51 0.69 12.14 0.49
CA SER A 51 -0.38 12.26 1.49
C SER A 51 -1.71 12.78 0.93
N ASP A 52 -1.85 12.90 -0.39
CA ASP A 52 -2.95 13.61 -1.08
C ASP A 52 -3.14 15.07 -0.61
N GLY A 53 -2.16 15.66 0.10
CA GLY A 53 -2.31 16.94 0.77
C GLY A 53 -3.30 16.92 1.93
N LEU A 54 -3.72 15.73 2.38
CA LEU A 54 -4.53 15.57 3.58
C LEU A 54 -3.77 16.04 4.81
N TYR A 55 -4.53 16.48 5.81
CA TYR A 55 -3.97 17.03 7.02
C TYR A 55 -3.09 16.00 7.74
N ASP A 56 -1.82 16.37 7.93
CA ASP A 56 -0.90 15.73 8.86
C ASP A 56 -0.43 16.78 9.88
N HIS A 57 -0.49 16.43 11.16
CA HIS A 57 -0.16 17.34 12.26
C HIS A 57 1.36 17.54 12.44
N GLN A 58 2.17 16.65 11.87
CA GLN A 58 3.61 16.67 12.03
C GLN A 58 4.22 17.58 10.97
N PRO A 59 4.96 18.64 11.35
CA PRO A 59 5.73 19.39 10.38
C PRO A 59 6.84 18.50 9.80
N PRO A 60 7.17 18.64 8.50
CA PRO A 60 8.28 17.91 7.92
C PRO A 60 9.58 18.31 8.61
N LEU A 61 10.44 17.31 8.88
CA LEU A 61 11.79 17.58 9.35
C LEU A 61 12.58 18.24 8.21
N VAL A 62 13.09 19.44 8.45
CA VAL A 62 14.01 20.13 7.55
C VAL A 62 15.41 19.97 8.11
N VAL A 63 16.24 19.19 7.41
CA VAL A 63 17.66 18.94 7.74
C VAL A 63 18.59 19.74 6.85
#